data_AF-A0A2V7M7W5-F1
#
_entry.id   AF-A0A2V7M7W5-F1
#
_cell.length_a   1.000
_cell.length_b   1.000
_cell.length_c   1.000
_cell.angle_alpha   90.00
_cell.angle_beta   90.00
_cell.angle_gamma   90.00
#
_symmetry.space_group_name_H-M   'P 1'
#
loop_
_entity.id
_entity.type
_entity.pdbx_description
1 polymer ?
#
loop_
_entity_poly.entity_id
_entity_poly.type
_entity_poly.pdbx_seq_one_letter_code
_entity_poly.pdbx_strand_id
1 'polypeptide(L)'
;MVTLNAVLVNGEGSNRLTNPDGREMAIGRVTVFPLSRLAVAAKYLGQGRDHRWGYDARWMDHAALVEGEFLARRGPFTSTTTVDASGGYVLAAYQVRPWLQPVLK
;
A
#
# COMPACT_ATOMS: atom_id res chain seq x y z
N MET A 1 -14.69 -11.77 5.95
CA MET A 1 -14.74 -11.39 4.52
C MET A 1 -13.32 -11.16 4.03
N VAL A 2 -13.03 -11.45 2.76
CA VAL A 2 -11.72 -11.25 2.13
C VAL A 2 -11.93 -10.59 0.77
N THR A 3 -11.08 -9.62 0.43
CA THR A 3 -11.02 -9.04 -0.92
C THR A 3 -9.61 -9.19 -1.48
N LEU A 4 -9.52 -9.50 -2.77
CA LEU A 4 -8.29 -9.62 -3.52
C LEU A 4 -8.38 -8.66 -4.70
N ASN A 5 -7.35 -7.82 -4.86
CA ASN A 5 -7.16 -6.99 -6.05
C ASN A 5 -5.79 -7.31 -6.63
N ALA A 6 -5.73 -7.55 -7.93
CA ALA A 6 -4.49 -7.75 -8.65
C ALA A 6 -4.56 -7.02 -10.00
N VAL A 7 -3.46 -6.43 -10.41
CA VAL A 7 -3.36 -5.76 -11.71
C VAL A 7 -1.96 -5.94 -12.28
N LEU A 8 -1.90 -6.09 -13.60
CA LEU A 8 -0.69 -6.01 -14.39
C LEU A 8 -0.76 -4.71 -15.18
N VAL A 9 0.28 -3.88 -15.06
CA VAL A 9 0.36 -2.60 -15.76
C VAL A 9 1.67 -2.48 -16.52
N ASN A 10 1.64 -1.67 -17.59
CA ASN A 10 2.87 -1.23 -18.25
C ASN A 10 3.68 -0.36 -17.28
N GLY A 11 4.90 -0.79 -16.94
CA GLY A 11 5.77 -0.08 -16.01
C GLY A 11 6.80 0.84 -16.67
N GLU A 12 6.69 1.11 -17.98
CA GLU A 12 7.55 2.07 -18.70
C GLU A 12 7.24 3.55 -18.43
N GLY A 13 6.24 3.84 -17.60
CA GLY A 13 5.85 5.19 -17.22
C GLY A 13 4.46 5.57 -17.74
N SER A 14 3.98 6.74 -17.31
CA SER A 14 2.61 7.17 -17.57
C SER A 14 2.29 7.19 -19.06
N ASN A 15 1.18 6.55 -19.44
CA ASN A 15 0.57 6.56 -20.76
C ASN A 15 1.42 5.98 -21.91
N ARG A 16 2.44 5.14 -21.60
CA ARG A 16 3.15 4.36 -22.62
C ARG A 16 2.26 3.23 -23.14
N LEU A 17 1.99 3.21 -24.45
CA LEU A 17 1.16 2.19 -25.11
C LEU A 17 1.90 0.87 -25.36
N THR A 18 3.24 0.90 -25.35
CA THR A 18 4.11 -0.25 -25.61
C THR A 18 5.11 -0.43 -24.46
N ASN A 19 5.57 -1.66 -24.26
CA ASN A 19 6.57 -2.03 -23.24
C ASN A 19 7.78 -2.77 -23.86
N PRO A 20 8.51 -2.15 -24.81
CA PRO A 20 9.68 -2.77 -25.43
C PRO A 20 10.76 -3.21 -24.43
N ASP A 21 10.86 -2.58 -23.25
CA ASP A 21 11.84 -2.91 -22.22
C ASP A 21 11.39 -4.05 -21.28
N GLY A 22 10.18 -4.60 -21.45
CA GLY A 22 9.66 -5.71 -20.64
C GLY A 22 9.57 -5.37 -19.14
N ARG A 23 9.17 -4.13 -18.82
CA ARG A 23 9.07 -3.60 -17.46
C ARG A 23 7.66 -3.74 -16.88
N GLU A 24 6.98 -4.85 -17.12
CA GLU A 24 5.65 -5.10 -16.54
C GLU A 24 5.71 -4.98 -15.01
N MET A 25 4.69 -4.36 -14.45
CA MET A 25 4.55 -4.22 -13.01
C MET A 25 3.32 -5.01 -12.55
N ALA A 26 3.56 -5.97 -11.66
CA ALA A 26 2.51 -6.74 -11.01
C ALA A 26 2.22 -6.15 -9.64
N ILE A 27 0.97 -5.77 -9.39
CA ILE A 27 0.53 -5.21 -8.12
C ILE A 27 -0.56 -6.12 -7.56
N GLY A 28 -0.43 -6.53 -6.32
CA GLY A 28 -1.40 -7.34 -5.60
C GLY A 28 -1.72 -6.75 -4.23
N ARG A 29 -2.98 -6.84 -3.83
CA ARG A 29 -3.46 -6.50 -2.50
C ARG A 29 -4.49 -7.50 -2.02
N VAL A 30 -4.23 -8.08 -0.86
CA VAL A 30 -5.21 -8.89 -0.12
C VAL A 30 -5.67 -8.08 1.07
N THR A 31 -6.99 -7.96 1.28
CA THR A 31 -7.56 -7.34 2.48
C THR A 31 -8.47 -8.34 3.18
N VAL A 32 -8.28 -8.48 4.49
CA VAL A 32 -9.09 -9.33 5.36
C VAL A 32 -9.81 -8.46 6.38
N PHE A 33 -11.02 -8.88 6.74
CA PHE A 33 -11.87 -8.20 7.72
C PHE A 33 -12.08 -9.13 8.92
N PRO A 34 -11.12 -9.22 9.86
CA PRO A 34 -11.21 -10.11 11.01
C PRO A 34 -12.33 -9.69 11.98
N LEU A 35 -12.68 -8.40 12.01
CA LEU A 35 -13.81 -7.85 12.75
C LEU A 35 -14.61 -6.94 11.80
N SER A 36 -15.88 -6.68 12.11
CA SER A 36 -16.75 -5.81 11.29
C SER A 36 -16.23 -4.37 11.13
N ARG A 37 -15.35 -3.95 12.04
CA ARG A 37 -14.79 -2.59 12.12
C ARG A 37 -13.30 -2.54 11.81
N LEU A 38 -12.66 -3.67 11.51
CA LEU A 38 -11.22 -3.78 11.29
C LEU A 38 -10.94 -4.37 9.92
N ALA A 39 -10.19 -3.63 9.11
CA ALA A 39 -9.62 -4.09 7.85
C ALA A 39 -8.10 -4.18 7.99
N VAL A 40 -7.52 -5.30 7.57
CA VAL A 40 -6.05 -5.48 7.51
C VAL A 40 -5.69 -5.91 6.10
N ALA A 41 -4.69 -5.30 5.50
CA ALA A 41 -4.25 -5.62 4.15
C ALA A 41 -2.77 -5.96 4.09
N ALA A 42 -2.42 -6.85 3.16
CA ALA A 42 -1.06 -7.06 2.69
C ALA A 42 -0.99 -6.66 1.22
N LYS A 43 0.09 -5.99 0.84
CA LYS A 43 0.34 -5.45 -0.50
C LYS A 43 1.68 -5.94 -1.01
N TYR A 44 1.74 -6.21 -2.30
CA TYR A 44 2.97 -6.54 -3.00
C TYR A 44 3.01 -5.86 -4.36
N LEU A 45 4.18 -5.39 -4.74
CA LEU A 45 4.48 -4.86 -6.07
C LEU A 45 5.80 -5.46 -6.54
N GLY A 46 5.80 -6.05 -7.73
CA GLY A 46 7.00 -6.52 -8.41
C GLY A 46 7.18 -5.86 -9.76
N GLN A 47 8.39 -5.39 -10.06
CA GLN A 47 8.79 -4.88 -11.36
C GLN A 47 10.27 -5.24 -11.61
N GLY A 48 10.53 -6.28 -12.40
CA GLY A 48 11.88 -6.79 -12.60
C GLY A 48 12.56 -7.15 -11.27
N ARG A 49 13.63 -6.43 -10.91
CA ARG A 49 14.38 -6.58 -9.65
C ARG A 49 13.94 -5.61 -8.53
N ASP A 50 12.97 -4.73 -8.79
CA ASP A 50 12.38 -3.85 -7.78
C ASP A 50 11.15 -4.53 -7.17
N HIS A 51 11.20 -4.77 -5.87
CA HIS A 51 10.14 -5.41 -5.11
C HIS A 51 9.73 -4.51 -3.95
N ARG A 52 8.43 -4.35 -3.77
CA ARG A 52 7.84 -3.61 -2.65
C ARG A 52 6.79 -4.46 -1.98
N TRP A 53 6.72 -4.37 -0.68
CA TRP A 53 5.68 -5.03 0.11
C TRP A 53 5.23 -4.11 1.23
N GLY A 54 4.05 -4.36 1.75
CA GLY A 54 3.55 -3.54 2.83
C GLY A 54 2.28 -4.07 3.44
N TYR A 55 1.90 -3.41 4.52
CA TYR A 55 0.75 -3.76 5.31
C TYR A 55 -0.06 -2.52 5.64
N ASP A 56 -1.38 -2.66 5.62
CA ASP A 56 -2.30 -1.64 6.14
C ASP A 56 -3.12 -2.21 7.26
N ALA A 57 -3.46 -1.38 8.23
CA ALA A 57 -4.55 -1.65 9.14
C ALA A 57 -5.44 -0.41 9.21
N ARG A 58 -6.76 -0.61 9.17
CA ARG A 58 -7.74 0.45 9.37
C ARG A 58 -8.84 -0.05 10.28
N TRP A 59 -9.03 0.66 11.39
CA TRP A 59 -10.12 0.45 12.32
C TRP A 59 -11.03 1.68 12.30
N MET A 60 -12.32 1.45 12.16
CA MET A 60 -13.34 2.49 12.16
C MET A 60 -14.48 2.10 13.07
N ASP A 61 -14.74 2.94 14.06
CA ASP A 61 -15.84 2.72 14.97
C ASP A 61 -16.50 4.02 15.42
N HIS A 62 -17.82 4.12 15.25
CA HIS A 62 -18.60 5.33 15.52
C HIS A 62 -17.95 6.57 14.89
N ALA A 63 -17.36 7.44 15.71
CA ALA A 63 -16.69 8.68 15.30
C ALA A 63 -15.15 8.55 15.22
N ALA A 64 -14.59 7.39 15.58
CA ALA A 64 -13.16 7.15 15.65
C ALA A 64 -12.63 6.46 14.39
N LEU A 65 -11.45 6.86 13.96
CA LEU A 65 -10.66 6.25 12.89
C LEU A 65 -9.23 6.07 13.39
N VAL A 66 -8.69 4.87 13.23
CA VAL A 66 -7.26 4.60 13.34
C VAL A 66 -6.83 3.92 12.06
N GLU A 67 -5.80 4.45 11.41
CA GLU A 67 -5.20 3.78 10.27
C GLU A 67 -3.67 3.85 10.34
N GLY A 68 -3.04 2.85 9.75
CA GLY A 68 -1.60 2.83 9.61
C GLY A 68 -1.20 2.07 8.37
N GLU A 69 -0.07 2.47 7.81
CA GLU A 69 0.55 1.85 6.65
C GLU A 69 2.04 1.66 6.94
N PHE A 70 2.56 0.50 6.53
CA PHE A 70 3.97 0.24 6.43
C PHE A 70 4.30 -0.22 5.02
N LEU A 71 5.35 0.35 4.45
CA LEU A 71 5.89 -0.03 3.14
C LEU A 71 7.40 -0.30 3.28
N ALA A 72 7.84 -1.38 2.65
CA ALA A 72 9.24 -1.69 2.45
C ALA A 72 9.51 -1.96 0.97
N ARG A 73 10.73 -1.67 0.56
CA ARG A 73 11.22 -1.80 -0.80
C ARG A 73 12.60 -2.41 -0.76
N ARG A 74 12.84 -3.37 -1.65
CA ARG A 74 14.16 -3.82 -2.06
C ARG A 74 14.27 -3.63 -3.56
N GLY A 75 15.15 -2.75 -3.99
CA GLY A 75 15.33 -2.46 -5.41
C GLY A 75 16.78 -2.25 -5.80
N PRO A 76 17.09 -2.27 -7.10
CA PRO A 76 18.44 -2.02 -7.59
C PRO A 76 18.84 -0.57 -7.31
N PHE A 77 20.06 -0.39 -6.79
CA PHE A 77 20.76 0.89 -6.73
C PHE A 77 21.76 1.01 -7.88
N THR A 78 22.38 -0.12 -8.24
CA THR A 78 23.17 -0.31 -9.48
C THR A 78 22.77 -1.63 -10.14
N SER A 79 23.47 -2.02 -11.22
CA SER A 79 23.25 -3.33 -11.86
C SER A 79 23.58 -4.53 -10.96
N THR A 80 24.43 -4.35 -9.95
CA THR A 80 24.89 -5.43 -9.06
C THR A 80 24.49 -5.23 -7.59
N THR A 81 24.13 -4.02 -7.18
CA THR A 81 23.77 -3.71 -5.78
C THR A 81 22.30 -3.36 -5.61
N THR A 82 21.74 -3.77 -4.47
CA THR A 82 20.38 -3.40 -4.06
C THR A 82 20.42 -2.44 -2.87
N VAL A 83 19.42 -1.57 -2.78
CA VAL A 83 19.17 -0.72 -1.61
C VAL A 83 17.79 -1.06 -1.06
N ASP A 84 17.75 -1.21 0.26
CA ASP A 84 16.52 -1.40 1.02
C ASP A 84 16.06 -0.03 1.53
N ALA A 85 14.76 0.24 1.43
CA ALA A 85 14.11 1.42 1.99
C ALA A 85 12.81 1.01 2.66
N SER A 86 12.49 1.61 3.80
CA SER A 86 11.23 1.34 4.49
C SER A 86 10.71 2.59 5.18
N GLY A 87 9.40 2.63 5.42
CA GLY A 87 8.73 3.72 6.09
C GLY A 87 7.29 3.38 6.37
N GLY A 88 6.68 4.15 7.25
CA GLY A 88 5.28 3.97 7.58
C GLY A 88 4.75 5.15 8.36
N TYR A 89 3.45 5.14 8.58
CA TYR A 89 2.76 6.10 9.43
C TYR A 89 1.66 5.39 10.21
N VAL A 90 1.24 6.05 11.29
CA VAL A 90 -0.01 5.76 11.99
C VAL A 90 -0.73 7.07 12.15
N LEU A 91 -2.04 7.07 12.03
CA LEU A 91 -2.84 8.22 12.39
C LEU A 91 -4.10 7.79 13.14
N ALA A 92 -4.54 8.70 14.01
CA ALA A 92 -5.78 8.57 14.74
C ALA A 92 -6.59 9.85 14.58
N ALA A 93 -7.89 9.70 14.38
CA ALA A 93 -8.82 10.80 14.24
C ALA A 93 -10.12 10.51 14.99
N TYR A 94 -10.78 11.57 15.45
CA TYR A 94 -12.07 11.47 16.13
C TYR A 94 -13.00 12.60 15.70
N GLN A 95 -14.18 12.29 15.19
CA GLN A 95 -15.15 13.28 14.76
C GLN A 95 -15.93 13.81 15.98
N VAL A 96 -15.60 15.01 16.43
CA VAL A 96 -16.26 15.67 17.57
C VAL A 96 -17.56 16.35 17.13
N ARG A 97 -17.55 16.93 15.93
CA ARG A 97 -18.71 17.55 15.26
C ARG A 97 -18.68 17.20 13.77
N PRO A 98 -19.80 17.33 13.04
CA PRO A 98 -19.82 17.09 11.59
C PRO A 98 -18.73 17.85 10.81
N TRP A 99 -18.33 19.02 11.30
CA TRP A 99 -17.31 19.90 10.71
C TRP A 99 -15.96 19.91 11.45
N LEU A 100 -15.79 19.16 12.54
CA LEU A 100 -14.56 19.14 13.35
C LEU A 100 -14.08 17.72 13.62
N GLN A 101 -12.89 17.41 13.10
CA GLN A 101 -12.21 16.13 13.30
C GLN A 101 -10.71 16.38 13.55
N PRO A 102 -10.26 16.42 14.80
CA PRO A 102 -8.84 16.45 15.12
C PRO A 102 -8.13 15.19 14.61
N VAL A 103 -6.86 15.34 14.21
CA VAL A 103 -6.02 14.27 13.66
C VAL A 103 -4.67 14.29 14.36
N LEU A 104 -4.21 13.11 14.78
CA LEU A 104 -2.87 12.85 15.29
C LEU A 104 -2.12 11.97 14.30
N LYS A 105 -0.85 12.27 14.03
CA LYS A 105 0.05 11.53 13.13
C LYS A 105 1.38 11.28 13.83
#